data_AF-A0A7Z9HVR8-F1
#
_entry.id   AF-A0A7Z9HVR8-F1
#
_cell.length_a   1.000
_cell.length_b   1.000
_cell.length_c   1.000
_cell.angle_alpha   90.00
_cell.angle_beta   90.00
_cell.angle_gamma   90.00
#
_symmetry.space_group_name_H-M   'P 1'
#
loop_
_entity.id
_entity.type
_entity.pdbx_description
1 polymer ?
#
loop_
_entity_poly.entity_id
_entity_poly.type
_entity_poly.pdbx_seq_one_letter_code
_entity_poly.pdbx_strand_id
1 'polypeptide(L)'
;LTAPLRFPPAVSGCIRECAEAQSKDFGLIATEQGWNLYVCGNGGSKPRHADLLASDVDKHTAIKFVDRFLMYYIRTADPLCRTARWIEKLDGGIEHLRDVVVHDSLGIAGELEAEMESLVQSYVCEWTDVVQNPAKQIRFQHFNNDKSGDETVKFVQERGQKRTPEWVGDLALVETSPTGDATRVPEETDTAAHWWEVGPIADFPEDGGIALKYGNTQIALFHFAMHGTWYATQNLCPHKRDMVLARGLTGDLDGIPKVACPHHKKQFSLETGECLTGDPYSIQTFPVKVVGDKVYVKLPAQDILLENTCASERPCESLVEPMKAGV
;
A
#
# COMPACT_ATOMS: atom_id res chain seq x y z
N LEU A 1 -9.92 -9.83 -15.31
CA LEU A 1 -9.59 -11.25 -15.59
C LEU A 1 -9.81 -12.05 -14.31
N THR A 2 -10.80 -12.96 -14.30
CA THR A 2 -11.05 -13.86 -13.15
C THR A 2 -10.66 -15.25 -13.57
N ALA A 3 -9.50 -15.74 -13.12
CA ALA A 3 -9.01 -17.06 -13.50
C ALA A 3 -9.29 -18.11 -12.41
N PRO A 4 -9.31 -19.41 -12.78
CA PRO A 4 -9.56 -20.49 -11.83
C PRO A 4 -8.59 -20.54 -10.65
N LEU A 5 -7.31 -20.22 -10.87
CA LEU A 5 -6.28 -20.15 -9.83
C LEU A 5 -5.15 -19.20 -10.30
N ARG A 6 -4.14 -18.92 -9.45
CA ARG A 6 -2.93 -18.19 -9.86
C ARG A 6 -2.14 -18.96 -10.94
N PHE A 7 -1.63 -18.24 -11.94
CA PHE A 7 -0.84 -18.77 -13.06
C PHE A 7 0.42 -17.90 -13.28
N PRO A 8 1.53 -18.15 -12.59
CA PRO A 8 2.77 -17.42 -12.85
C PRO A 8 3.25 -17.62 -14.30
N PRO A 9 3.61 -16.54 -15.03
CA PRO A 9 4.30 -16.62 -16.31
C PRO A 9 5.83 -16.54 -16.15
N ALA A 10 6.57 -16.84 -17.23
CA ALA A 10 7.97 -16.44 -17.35
C ALA A 10 8.40 -16.21 -18.80
N VAL A 11 9.39 -15.35 -19.00
CA VAL A 11 9.96 -15.05 -20.32
C VAL A 11 11.49 -15.12 -20.20
N SER A 12 12.11 -15.95 -21.03
CA SER A 12 13.56 -16.09 -21.13
C SER A 12 14.05 -15.58 -22.48
N GLY A 13 15.05 -14.70 -22.45
CA GLY A 13 15.65 -14.13 -23.68
C GLY A 13 16.59 -15.07 -24.44
N CYS A 14 16.82 -16.30 -23.96
CA CYS A 14 17.60 -17.32 -24.66
C CYS A 14 17.28 -18.72 -24.13
N ILE A 15 17.73 -19.74 -24.85
CA ILE A 15 17.56 -21.16 -24.51
C ILE A 15 18.18 -21.58 -23.16
N ARG A 16 19.07 -20.77 -22.58
CA ARG A 16 19.60 -21.03 -21.23
C ARG A 16 18.56 -20.87 -20.13
N GLU A 17 17.39 -20.30 -20.46
CA GLU A 17 16.18 -20.35 -19.63
C GLU A 17 16.37 -19.88 -18.18
N CYS A 18 17.10 -18.79 -17.95
CA CYS A 18 17.36 -18.28 -16.60
C CYS A 18 16.09 -17.87 -15.82
N ALA A 19 14.95 -17.69 -16.51
CA ALA A 19 13.66 -17.40 -15.88
C ALA A 19 12.81 -18.65 -15.59
N GLU A 20 13.34 -19.86 -15.87
CA GLU A 20 12.69 -21.14 -15.59
C GLU A 20 11.30 -21.25 -16.26
N ALA A 21 11.19 -20.75 -17.50
CA ALA A 21 9.98 -20.70 -18.32
C ALA A 21 9.25 -22.05 -18.46
N GLN A 22 9.99 -23.17 -18.50
CA GLN A 22 9.44 -24.52 -18.60
C GLN A 22 8.92 -25.06 -17.26
N SER A 23 9.04 -24.32 -16.15
CA SER A 23 8.45 -24.68 -14.85
C SER A 23 7.17 -23.92 -14.52
N LYS A 24 6.84 -22.91 -15.32
CA LYS A 24 5.73 -21.99 -15.08
C LYS A 24 4.46 -22.43 -15.82
N ASP A 25 3.31 -21.86 -15.44
CA ASP A 25 2.01 -22.22 -16.02
C ASP A 25 1.96 -21.89 -17.52
N PHE A 26 2.68 -20.85 -17.95
CA PHE A 26 3.11 -20.66 -19.34
C PHE A 26 4.46 -19.92 -19.39
N GLY A 27 5.22 -20.16 -20.45
CA GLY A 27 6.56 -19.63 -20.60
C GLY A 27 6.93 -19.36 -22.06
N LEU A 28 7.68 -18.29 -22.29
CA LEU A 28 8.23 -17.94 -23.60
C LEU A 28 9.74 -18.01 -23.57
N ILE A 29 10.35 -18.66 -24.57
CA ILE A 29 11.80 -18.73 -24.74
C ILE A 29 12.15 -18.19 -26.13
N ALA A 30 12.99 -17.16 -26.18
CA ALA A 30 13.46 -16.61 -27.44
C ALA A 30 14.45 -17.56 -28.13
N THR A 31 14.27 -17.72 -29.45
CA THR A 31 15.16 -18.45 -30.36
C THR A 31 15.72 -17.47 -31.41
N GLU A 32 16.61 -17.94 -32.28
CA GLU A 32 17.09 -17.12 -33.40
C GLU A 32 15.99 -16.85 -34.44
N GLN A 33 14.98 -17.71 -34.52
CA GLN A 33 13.90 -17.65 -35.51
C GLN A 33 12.62 -17.00 -34.97
N GLY A 34 12.46 -16.91 -33.64
CA GLY A 34 11.30 -16.32 -33.01
C GLY A 34 11.17 -16.70 -31.53
N TRP A 35 10.03 -17.27 -31.17
CA TRP A 35 9.67 -17.64 -29.81
C TRP A 35 9.11 -19.05 -29.73
N ASN A 36 9.56 -19.80 -28.74
CA ASN A 36 8.94 -21.06 -28.33
C ASN A 36 8.00 -20.79 -27.16
N LEU A 37 6.74 -21.22 -27.30
CA LEU A 37 5.72 -21.12 -26.27
C LEU A 37 5.55 -22.47 -25.58
N TYR A 38 5.77 -22.48 -24.27
CA TYR A 38 5.57 -23.62 -23.38
C TYR A 38 4.38 -23.37 -22.47
N VAL A 39 3.59 -24.41 -22.18
CA VAL A 39 2.37 -24.31 -21.34
C VAL A 39 2.25 -25.45 -20.34
N CYS A 40 1.45 -25.22 -19.30
CA CYS A 40 1.04 -26.23 -18.31
C CYS A 40 2.18 -26.77 -17.42
N GLY A 41 3.23 -25.98 -17.15
CA GLY A 41 4.26 -26.31 -16.17
C GLY A 41 3.80 -26.10 -14.72
N ASN A 42 4.56 -26.65 -13.76
CA ASN A 42 4.30 -26.47 -12.34
C ASN A 42 5.57 -26.57 -11.49
N GLY A 43 5.94 -25.48 -10.80
CA GLY A 43 7.01 -25.45 -9.80
C GLY A 43 6.57 -25.77 -8.36
N GLY A 44 5.46 -26.50 -8.17
CA GLY A 44 4.89 -26.81 -6.86
C GLY A 44 5.32 -28.18 -6.27
N SER A 45 4.57 -28.65 -5.28
CA SER A 45 4.83 -29.93 -4.59
C SER A 45 4.86 -31.17 -5.50
N LYS A 46 4.15 -31.12 -6.63
CA LYS A 46 4.22 -32.10 -7.72
C LYS A 46 4.79 -31.42 -8.96
N PRO A 47 6.12 -31.31 -9.09
CA PRO A 47 6.73 -30.56 -10.17
C PRO A 47 6.41 -31.19 -11.53
N ARG A 48 6.24 -30.36 -12.55
CA ARG A 48 5.96 -30.78 -13.92
C ARG A 48 6.62 -29.79 -14.88
N HIS A 49 7.32 -30.29 -15.90
CA HIS A 49 7.77 -29.46 -17.00
C HIS A 49 6.61 -29.10 -17.93
N ALA A 50 6.61 -27.86 -18.40
CA ALA A 50 5.67 -27.36 -19.39
C ALA A 50 5.89 -28.07 -20.73
N ASP A 51 4.83 -28.25 -21.49
CA ASP A 51 4.87 -28.83 -22.83
C ASP A 51 5.05 -27.74 -23.88
N LEU A 52 5.77 -28.04 -24.96
CA LEU A 52 5.93 -27.14 -26.10
C LEU A 52 4.61 -27.07 -26.89
N LEU A 53 3.97 -25.90 -26.89
CA LEU A 53 2.73 -25.66 -27.64
C LEU A 53 3.02 -25.26 -29.09
N ALA A 54 3.92 -24.30 -29.28
CA ALA A 54 4.33 -23.79 -30.59
C ALA A 54 5.82 -23.40 -30.57
N SER A 55 6.51 -23.59 -31.69
CA SER A 55 7.94 -23.29 -31.84
C SER A 55 8.19 -22.24 -32.93
N ASP A 56 9.23 -21.43 -32.73
CA ASP A 56 9.76 -20.47 -33.70
C ASP A 56 8.69 -19.54 -34.30
N VAL A 57 7.73 -19.11 -33.48
CA VAL A 57 6.68 -18.17 -33.89
C VAL A 57 7.12 -16.72 -33.68
N ASP A 58 6.62 -15.80 -34.50
CA ASP A 58 6.87 -14.37 -34.30
C ASP A 58 6.19 -13.86 -33.02
N LYS A 59 6.62 -12.68 -32.54
CA LYS A 59 6.13 -12.08 -31.29
C LYS A 59 4.60 -11.90 -31.27
N HIS A 60 4.01 -11.46 -32.38
CA HIS A 60 2.58 -11.17 -32.44
C HIS A 60 1.78 -12.47 -32.38
N THR A 61 2.20 -13.50 -33.11
CA THR A 61 1.61 -14.84 -33.03
C THR A 61 1.77 -15.48 -31.64
N ALA A 62 2.94 -15.30 -31.00
CA ALA A 62 3.17 -15.78 -29.63
C ALA A 62 2.18 -15.18 -28.63
N ILE A 63 1.93 -13.87 -28.70
CA ILE A 63 0.96 -13.18 -27.83
C ILE A 63 -0.45 -13.73 -28.07
N LYS A 64 -0.87 -13.87 -29.35
CA LYS A 64 -2.17 -14.45 -29.68
C LYS A 64 -2.38 -15.85 -29.11
N PHE A 65 -1.36 -16.71 -29.21
CA PHE A 65 -1.46 -18.06 -28.65
C PHE A 65 -1.52 -18.06 -27.13
N VAL A 66 -0.84 -17.13 -26.45
CA VAL A 66 -0.98 -16.93 -25.01
C VAL A 66 -2.40 -16.48 -24.66
N ASP A 67 -2.96 -15.51 -25.39
CA ASP A 67 -4.31 -15.00 -25.14
C ASP A 67 -5.36 -16.11 -25.27
N ARG A 68 -5.31 -16.84 -26.39
CA ARG A 68 -6.17 -18.00 -26.65
C ARG A 68 -6.01 -19.08 -25.59
N PHE A 69 -4.78 -19.43 -25.22
CA PHE A 69 -4.50 -20.41 -24.17
C PHE A 69 -5.11 -20.00 -22.84
N LEU A 70 -4.88 -18.76 -22.39
CA LEU A 70 -5.40 -18.25 -21.13
C LEU A 70 -6.92 -18.25 -21.13
N MET A 71 -7.55 -17.75 -22.19
CA MET A 71 -9.00 -17.70 -22.25
C MET A 71 -9.63 -19.09 -22.32
N TYR A 72 -9.04 -20.01 -23.09
CA TYR A 72 -9.51 -21.38 -23.15
C TYR A 72 -9.37 -22.11 -21.81
N TYR A 73 -8.25 -21.93 -21.10
CA TYR A 73 -8.06 -22.43 -19.74
C TYR A 73 -9.11 -21.86 -18.77
N ILE A 74 -9.36 -20.55 -18.79
CA ILE A 74 -10.34 -19.90 -17.92
C ILE A 74 -11.75 -20.44 -18.15
N ARG A 75 -12.13 -20.70 -19.41
CA ARG A 75 -13.46 -21.20 -19.76
C ARG A 75 -13.68 -22.67 -19.41
N THR A 76 -12.62 -23.48 -19.45
CA THR A 76 -12.76 -24.95 -19.42
C THR A 76 -12.25 -25.61 -18.13
N ALA A 77 -11.43 -24.93 -17.33
CA ALA A 77 -10.88 -25.51 -16.12
C ALA A 77 -11.82 -25.37 -14.91
N ASP A 78 -11.80 -26.39 -14.04
CA ASP A 78 -12.48 -26.35 -12.74
C ASP A 78 -11.95 -25.20 -11.86
N PRO A 79 -12.78 -24.61 -10.98
CA PRO A 79 -12.31 -23.66 -9.97
C PRO A 79 -11.15 -24.23 -9.13
N LEU A 80 -10.17 -23.39 -8.81
CA LEU A 80 -8.97 -23.75 -8.03
C LEU A 80 -8.08 -24.82 -8.70
N CYS A 81 -8.18 -25.01 -10.01
CA CYS A 81 -7.35 -25.96 -10.76
C CYS A 81 -6.13 -25.28 -11.40
N ARG A 82 -4.91 -25.82 -11.22
CA ARG A 82 -3.70 -25.37 -11.94
C ARG A 82 -3.72 -25.86 -13.39
N THR A 83 -3.08 -25.12 -14.31
CA THR A 83 -2.98 -25.50 -15.74
C THR A 83 -2.39 -26.90 -15.92
N ALA A 84 -1.37 -27.25 -15.14
CA ALA A 84 -0.75 -28.58 -15.11
C ALA A 84 -1.72 -29.72 -14.73
N ARG A 85 -2.72 -29.47 -13.88
CA ARG A 85 -3.73 -30.47 -13.49
C ARG A 85 -4.91 -30.48 -14.43
N TRP A 86 -5.22 -29.33 -15.01
CA TRP A 86 -6.23 -29.19 -16.03
C TRP A 86 -5.84 -29.95 -17.30
N ILE A 87 -4.61 -29.83 -17.78
CA ILE A 87 -4.16 -30.54 -18.99
C ILE A 87 -4.16 -32.06 -18.84
N GLU A 88 -3.91 -32.58 -17.63
CA GLU A 88 -3.99 -34.02 -17.31
C GLU A 88 -5.42 -34.57 -17.41
N LYS A 89 -6.43 -33.71 -17.20
CA LYS A 89 -7.86 -34.04 -17.29
C LYS A 89 -8.44 -33.79 -18.68
N LEU A 90 -7.75 -33.02 -19.51
CA LEU A 90 -8.24 -32.64 -20.83
C LEU A 90 -8.10 -33.83 -21.78
N ASP A 91 -9.20 -34.27 -22.38
CA ASP A 91 -9.18 -35.34 -23.36
C ASP A 91 -8.30 -34.94 -24.55
N GLY A 92 -7.32 -35.79 -24.90
CA GLY A 92 -6.31 -35.51 -25.91
C GLY A 92 -5.14 -34.62 -25.44
N GLY A 93 -5.16 -34.14 -24.20
CA GLY A 93 -4.04 -33.45 -23.55
C GLY A 93 -3.50 -32.27 -24.36
N ILE A 94 -2.16 -32.24 -24.52
CA ILE A 94 -1.47 -31.15 -25.22
C ILE A 94 -1.79 -31.09 -26.72
N GLU A 95 -2.05 -32.22 -27.38
CA GLU A 95 -2.35 -32.22 -28.82
C GLU A 95 -3.73 -31.61 -29.08
N HIS A 96 -4.75 -31.97 -28.27
CA HIS A 96 -6.05 -31.29 -28.34
C HIS A 96 -5.93 -29.79 -28.06
N LEU A 97 -5.14 -29.41 -27.05
CA LEU A 97 -4.89 -28.00 -26.76
C LEU A 97 -4.22 -27.27 -27.94
N ARG A 98 -3.25 -27.91 -28.61
CA ARG A 98 -2.61 -27.37 -29.82
C ARG A 98 -3.62 -27.20 -30.95
N ASP A 99 -4.48 -28.18 -31.17
CA ASP A 99 -5.52 -28.11 -32.20
C ASP A 99 -6.48 -26.93 -31.98
N VAL A 100 -6.90 -26.69 -30.73
CA VAL A 100 -7.79 -25.56 -30.40
C VAL A 100 -7.05 -24.22 -30.50
N VAL A 101 -5.88 -24.10 -29.89
CA VAL A 101 -5.19 -22.80 -29.74
C VAL A 101 -4.46 -22.38 -31.01
N VAL A 102 -3.78 -23.32 -31.67
CA VAL A 102 -2.94 -23.04 -32.85
C VAL A 102 -3.73 -23.23 -34.14
N HIS A 103 -4.47 -24.34 -34.26
CA HIS A 103 -5.17 -24.71 -35.49
C HIS A 103 -6.62 -24.25 -35.55
N ASP A 104 -7.14 -23.63 -34.48
CA ASP A 104 -8.52 -23.14 -34.37
C ASP A 104 -9.56 -24.20 -34.75
N SER A 105 -9.36 -25.43 -34.30
CA SER A 105 -10.23 -26.57 -34.65
C SER A 105 -11.70 -26.38 -34.25
N LEU A 106 -11.96 -25.52 -33.26
CA LEU A 106 -13.30 -25.20 -32.77
C LEU A 106 -13.87 -23.90 -33.37
N GLY A 107 -13.09 -23.12 -34.13
CA GLY A 107 -13.51 -21.83 -34.69
C GLY A 107 -13.79 -20.73 -33.66
N ILE A 108 -13.20 -20.83 -32.45
CA ILE A 108 -13.43 -19.92 -31.33
C ILE A 108 -12.26 -18.94 -31.11
N ALA A 109 -11.16 -19.08 -31.84
CA ALA A 109 -9.96 -18.28 -31.60
C ALA A 109 -10.21 -16.77 -31.64
N GLY A 110 -11.02 -16.30 -32.60
CA GLY A 110 -11.37 -14.88 -32.72
C GLY A 110 -12.18 -14.35 -31.53
N GLU A 111 -13.04 -15.20 -30.95
CA GLU A 111 -13.82 -14.86 -29.76
C GLU A 111 -12.92 -14.75 -28.52
N LEU A 112 -11.99 -15.71 -28.37
CA LEU A 112 -11.01 -15.70 -27.26
C LEU A 112 -10.09 -14.47 -27.34
N GLU A 113 -9.62 -14.11 -28.53
CA GLU A 113 -8.82 -12.89 -28.76
C GLU A 113 -9.62 -11.63 -28.41
N ALA A 114 -10.88 -11.53 -28.84
CA ALA A 114 -11.72 -10.37 -28.56
C ALA A 114 -12.02 -10.21 -27.06
N GLU A 115 -12.23 -11.31 -26.34
CA GLU A 115 -12.46 -11.28 -24.89
C GLU A 115 -11.20 -10.81 -24.14
N MET A 116 -10.02 -11.32 -24.50
CA MET A 116 -8.75 -10.87 -23.91
C MET A 116 -8.51 -9.38 -24.21
N GLU A 117 -8.72 -8.94 -25.45
CA GLU A 117 -8.57 -7.53 -25.83
C GLU A 117 -9.49 -6.63 -25.02
N SER A 118 -10.74 -7.02 -24.79
CA SER A 118 -11.66 -6.26 -23.92
C SER A 118 -11.13 -6.12 -22.50
N LEU A 119 -10.49 -7.16 -21.96
CA LEU A 119 -9.88 -7.11 -20.62
C LEU A 119 -8.66 -6.20 -20.59
N VAL A 120 -7.79 -6.29 -21.60
CA VAL A 120 -6.60 -5.43 -21.74
C VAL A 120 -7.01 -3.97 -21.87
N GLN A 121 -8.01 -3.66 -22.69
CA GLN A 121 -8.53 -2.30 -22.88
C GLN A 121 -9.19 -1.73 -21.62
N SER A 122 -9.76 -2.59 -20.77
CA SER A 122 -10.36 -2.18 -19.49
C SER A 122 -9.32 -1.96 -18.38
N TYR A 123 -8.06 -2.36 -18.58
CA TYR A 123 -7.03 -2.25 -17.56
C TYR A 123 -6.65 -0.79 -17.31
N VAL A 124 -6.73 -0.39 -16.05
CA VAL A 124 -6.24 0.90 -15.55
C VAL A 124 -5.22 0.64 -14.47
N CYS A 125 -4.02 1.20 -14.61
CA CYS A 125 -3.02 1.17 -13.55
C CYS A 125 -3.24 2.32 -12.58
N GLU A 126 -3.82 2.03 -11.42
CA GLU A 126 -4.11 3.02 -10.37
C GLU A 126 -2.86 3.80 -9.95
N TRP A 127 -1.69 3.15 -9.91
CA TRP A 127 -0.43 3.79 -9.56
C TRP A 127 0.08 4.72 -10.66
N THR A 128 -0.07 4.35 -11.93
CA THR A 128 0.29 5.25 -13.05
C THR A 128 -0.58 6.50 -13.02
N ASP A 129 -1.88 6.34 -12.78
CA ASP A 129 -2.81 7.45 -12.61
C ASP A 129 -2.43 8.35 -11.42
N VAL A 130 -2.08 7.77 -10.26
CA VAL A 130 -1.53 8.54 -9.12
C VAL A 130 -0.26 9.31 -9.50
N VAL A 131 0.69 8.67 -10.19
CA VAL A 131 1.96 9.30 -10.58
C VAL A 131 1.74 10.41 -11.60
N GLN A 132 0.75 10.30 -12.49
CA GLN A 132 0.49 11.28 -13.54
C GLN A 132 -0.50 12.38 -13.12
N ASN A 133 -1.23 12.21 -12.02
CA ASN A 133 -2.27 13.14 -11.57
C ASN A 133 -1.85 13.91 -10.30
N PRO A 134 -1.47 15.21 -10.40
CA PRO A 134 -1.06 16.01 -9.26
C PRO A 134 -2.07 16.06 -8.11
N ALA A 135 -3.37 16.04 -8.40
CA ALA A 135 -4.41 16.04 -7.37
C ALA A 135 -4.39 14.76 -6.52
N LYS A 136 -3.98 13.62 -7.10
CA LYS A 136 -3.81 12.35 -6.38
C LYS A 136 -2.48 12.27 -5.64
N GLN A 137 -1.44 12.92 -6.15
CA GLN A 137 -0.12 12.95 -5.51
C GLN A 137 -0.14 13.61 -4.13
N ILE A 138 -1.06 14.55 -3.88
CA ILE A 138 -1.27 15.19 -2.56
C ILE A 138 -1.44 14.12 -1.47
N ARG A 139 -2.14 13.02 -1.77
CA ARG A 139 -2.33 11.90 -0.84
C ARG A 139 -1.01 11.22 -0.46
N PHE A 140 0.07 11.38 -1.19
CA PHE A 140 1.34 10.68 -0.94
C PHE A 140 2.43 11.59 -0.36
N GLN A 141 2.09 12.85 -0.07
CA GLN A 141 2.98 13.77 0.65
C GLN A 141 3.00 13.43 2.14
N HIS A 142 4.16 13.53 2.78
CA HIS A 142 4.28 13.23 4.21
C HIS A 142 3.63 14.34 5.05
N PHE A 143 3.99 15.61 4.81
CA PHE A 143 3.36 16.78 5.40
C PHE A 143 2.74 17.66 4.32
N ASN A 144 1.59 18.27 4.61
CA ASN A 144 0.98 19.24 3.69
C ASN A 144 1.73 20.58 3.65
N ASN A 145 2.22 21.01 4.82
CA ASN A 145 2.77 22.35 5.03
C ASN A 145 4.32 22.39 5.00
N ASP A 146 4.99 21.23 4.85
CA ASP A 146 6.44 21.13 4.92
C ASP A 146 6.98 20.11 3.91
N LYS A 147 8.04 20.49 3.18
CA LYS A 147 8.72 19.65 2.17
C LYS A 147 9.96 18.93 2.70
N SER A 148 10.38 19.18 3.94
CA SER A 148 11.60 18.64 4.55
C SER A 148 11.59 17.12 4.75
N GLY A 149 10.47 16.44 4.48
CA GLY A 149 10.34 15.00 4.63
C GLY A 149 10.32 14.58 6.11
N ASP A 150 10.26 13.27 6.33
CA ASP A 150 10.29 12.68 7.68
C ASP A 150 11.75 12.45 8.11
N GLU A 151 12.19 13.12 9.17
CA GLU A 151 13.55 13.02 9.72
C GLU A 151 13.83 11.63 10.34
N THR A 152 12.79 10.86 10.66
CA THR A 152 12.93 9.49 11.15
C THR A 152 13.34 8.51 10.04
N VAL A 153 13.05 8.85 8.77
CA VAL A 153 13.42 8.02 7.62
C VAL A 153 14.88 8.28 7.24
N LYS A 154 15.78 7.63 7.96
CA LYS A 154 17.22 7.70 7.73
C LYS A 154 17.65 6.70 6.66
N PHE A 155 18.65 7.09 5.86
CA PHE A 155 19.28 6.21 4.88
C PHE A 155 20.79 6.28 5.01
N VAL A 156 21.44 5.13 4.80
CA VAL A 156 22.89 4.98 4.78
C VAL A 156 23.33 4.51 3.39
N GLN A 157 24.54 4.90 3.00
CA GLN A 157 25.17 4.43 1.78
C GLN A 157 26.00 3.18 2.10
N GLU A 158 25.72 2.07 1.44
CA GLU A 158 26.53 0.85 1.55
C GLU A 158 26.82 0.34 0.14
N ARG A 159 28.12 0.17 -0.19
CA ARG A 159 28.57 -0.26 -1.52
C ARG A 159 27.98 0.59 -2.67
N GLY A 160 27.82 1.89 -2.44
CA GLY A 160 27.25 2.83 -3.43
C GLY A 160 25.74 2.72 -3.62
N GLN A 161 25.03 1.92 -2.81
CA GLN A 161 23.58 1.80 -2.82
C GLN A 161 22.98 2.40 -1.54
N LYS A 162 21.84 3.07 -1.70
CA LYS A 162 21.03 3.60 -0.61
C LYS A 162 20.29 2.44 0.06
N ARG A 163 20.52 2.22 1.36
CA ARG A 163 19.73 1.28 2.17
C ARG A 163 19.28 1.92 3.49
N THR A 164 18.34 1.29 4.16
CA THR A 164 18.00 1.65 5.53
C THR A 164 19.16 1.32 6.47
N PRO A 165 19.34 2.08 7.57
CA PRO A 165 20.29 1.71 8.62
C PRO A 165 19.97 0.32 9.16
N GLU A 166 20.95 -0.28 9.84
CA GLU A 166 20.74 -1.54 10.53
C GLU A 166 19.64 -1.39 11.58
N TRP A 167 18.74 -2.36 11.64
CA TRP A 167 17.65 -2.35 12.61
C TRP A 167 18.23 -2.55 14.01
N VAL A 168 18.22 -1.50 14.83
CA VAL A 168 18.75 -1.54 16.20
C VAL A 168 17.68 -2.11 17.16
N GLY A 169 17.29 -3.37 16.95
CA GLY A 169 16.40 -4.14 17.82
C GLY A 169 15.09 -3.44 18.22
N ASP A 170 14.43 -3.96 19.27
CA ASP A 170 13.44 -3.18 19.99
C ASP A 170 14.21 -2.03 20.64
N LEU A 171 14.15 -0.83 20.05
CA LEU A 171 14.41 0.40 20.78
C LEU A 171 13.58 0.27 22.05
N ALA A 172 14.27 0.08 23.19
CA ALA A 172 13.62 0.01 24.48
C ALA A 172 12.71 1.23 24.54
N LEU A 173 11.40 0.99 24.43
CA LEU A 173 10.39 1.99 24.67
C LEU A 173 10.72 2.44 26.07
N VAL A 174 11.36 3.61 26.21
CA VAL A 174 11.52 4.19 27.53
C VAL A 174 10.09 4.34 27.98
N GLU A 175 9.72 3.55 29.00
CA GLU A 175 8.48 3.69 29.74
C GLU A 175 8.55 5.04 30.46
N THR A 176 8.49 6.12 29.68
CA THR A 176 7.91 7.36 30.14
C THR A 176 6.41 7.11 30.11
N SER A 177 5.96 6.28 31.05
CA SER A 177 4.63 6.39 31.58
C SER A 177 4.46 7.87 31.91
N PRO A 178 3.55 8.61 31.26
CA PRO A 178 3.09 9.83 31.86
C PRO A 178 2.36 9.36 33.12
N THR A 179 3.07 9.33 34.24
CA THR A 179 2.46 9.29 35.58
C THR A 179 1.79 10.63 35.91
N GLY A 180 1.69 11.54 34.94
CA GLY A 180 0.82 12.70 34.96
C GLY A 180 -0.47 12.40 34.22
N ASP A 181 -1.58 12.57 34.94
CA ASP A 181 -2.96 12.57 34.50
C ASP A 181 -3.17 13.05 33.05
N ALA A 182 -3.32 12.12 32.10
CA ALA A 182 -3.62 12.39 30.69
C ALA A 182 -5.08 12.80 30.45
N THR A 183 -5.82 13.23 31.49
CA THR A 183 -7.21 13.69 31.39
C THR A 183 -7.39 15.20 31.53
N ARG A 184 -6.31 16.00 31.52
CA ARG A 184 -6.49 17.46 31.49
C ARG A 184 -6.98 17.92 30.12
N VAL A 185 -8.30 17.97 29.95
CA VAL A 185 -8.96 18.89 29.00
C VAL A 185 -8.45 20.29 29.35
N PRO A 186 -7.92 21.07 28.39
CA PRO A 186 -7.49 22.44 28.67
C PRO A 186 -8.67 23.25 29.22
N GLU A 187 -8.66 23.55 30.52
CA GLU A 187 -9.53 24.59 31.10
C GLU A 187 -9.21 25.93 30.42
N GLU A 188 -10.24 26.77 30.28
CA GLU A 188 -10.32 28.03 29.50
C GLU A 188 -9.28 29.14 29.81
N THR A 189 -8.17 28.83 30.46
CA THR A 189 -7.08 29.78 30.77
C THR A 189 -5.75 29.41 30.13
N ASP A 190 -5.74 28.93 28.88
CA ASP A 190 -4.53 28.88 28.05
C ASP A 190 -4.55 30.07 27.07
N THR A 191 -4.05 31.21 27.53
CA THR A 191 -4.07 32.49 26.81
C THR A 191 -3.17 32.53 25.57
N ALA A 192 -2.56 31.42 25.14
CA ALA A 192 -1.63 31.36 24.01
C ALA A 192 -2.13 30.54 22.79
N ALA A 193 -3.35 29.99 22.82
CA ALA A 193 -3.89 29.28 21.67
C ALA A 193 -4.30 30.24 20.55
N HIS A 194 -3.76 30.04 19.34
CA HIS A 194 -4.05 30.88 18.17
C HIS A 194 -4.57 30.05 17.00
N TRP A 195 -5.32 30.70 16.12
CA TRP A 195 -5.76 30.10 14.86
C TRP A 195 -4.60 30.13 13.87
N TRP A 196 -4.13 28.95 13.50
CA TRP A 196 -3.05 28.79 12.54
C TRP A 196 -3.61 28.41 11.18
N GLU A 197 -3.24 29.14 10.13
CA GLU A 197 -3.62 28.85 8.74
C GLU A 197 -2.78 27.67 8.23
N VAL A 198 -3.45 26.57 7.84
CA VAL A 198 -2.77 25.32 7.45
C VAL A 198 -2.73 25.08 5.94
N GLY A 199 -3.51 25.85 5.17
CA GLY A 199 -3.54 25.80 3.72
C GLY A 199 -4.95 25.91 3.13
N PRO A 200 -5.06 25.95 1.79
CA PRO A 200 -6.34 25.91 1.10
C PRO A 200 -6.98 24.52 1.14
N ILE A 201 -8.31 24.44 1.05
CA ILE A 201 -9.08 23.17 1.07
C ILE A 201 -8.56 22.16 0.02
N ALA A 202 -8.17 22.64 -1.17
CA ALA A 202 -7.73 21.80 -2.28
C ALA A 202 -6.45 20.99 -1.99
N ASP A 203 -5.67 21.39 -0.97
CA ASP A 203 -4.45 20.69 -0.56
C ASP A 203 -4.74 19.50 0.36
N PHE A 204 -6.01 19.26 0.72
CA PHE A 204 -6.40 18.21 1.64
C PHE A 204 -7.26 17.14 0.95
N PRO A 205 -6.96 15.85 1.15
CA PRO A 205 -7.74 14.79 0.55
C PRO A 205 -9.15 14.72 1.14
N GLU A 206 -10.16 14.64 0.28
CA GLU A 206 -11.53 14.31 0.69
C GLU A 206 -11.60 12.94 1.36
N ASP A 207 -12.38 12.87 2.43
CA ASP A 207 -12.65 11.68 3.26
C ASP A 207 -11.39 10.97 3.74
N GLY A 208 -10.35 11.74 4.03
CA GLY A 208 -9.06 11.24 4.48
C GLY A 208 -8.35 12.21 5.41
N GLY A 209 -7.14 11.81 5.83
CA GLY A 209 -6.26 12.62 6.66
C GLY A 209 -4.93 12.95 5.99
N ILE A 210 -4.31 14.04 6.45
CA ILE A 210 -2.92 14.38 6.14
C ILE A 210 -2.23 14.93 7.39
N ALA A 211 -0.92 14.71 7.49
CA ALA A 211 -0.15 15.23 8.61
C ALA A 211 0.30 16.67 8.33
N LEU A 212 0.38 17.46 9.38
CA LEU A 212 0.94 18.80 9.41
C LEU A 212 2.13 18.80 10.36
N LYS A 213 3.29 19.29 9.91
CA LYS A 213 4.44 19.50 10.79
C LYS A 213 4.22 20.78 11.61
N TYR A 214 4.33 20.70 12.93
CA TYR A 214 4.17 21.83 13.82
C TYR A 214 5.26 21.79 14.90
N GLY A 215 6.35 22.53 14.65
CA GLY A 215 7.59 22.38 15.44
C GLY A 215 8.15 20.96 15.28
N ASN A 216 8.38 20.28 16.41
CA ASN A 216 8.87 18.89 16.46
C ASN A 216 7.74 17.87 16.72
N THR A 217 6.51 18.25 16.41
CA THR A 217 5.34 17.37 16.53
C THR A 217 4.49 17.43 15.27
N GLN A 218 3.50 16.55 15.21
CA GLN A 218 2.69 16.35 14.02
C GLN A 218 1.21 16.36 14.39
N ILE A 219 0.42 17.12 13.63
CA ILE A 219 -1.04 17.20 13.75
C ILE A 219 -1.67 16.44 12.59
N ALA A 220 -2.63 15.59 12.87
CA ALA A 220 -3.43 14.95 11.84
C ALA A 220 -4.67 15.80 11.57
N LEU A 221 -4.86 16.23 10.33
CA LEU A 221 -6.05 16.95 9.90
C LEU A 221 -6.88 16.06 8.98
N PHE A 222 -8.18 16.00 9.22
CA PHE A 222 -9.13 15.16 8.51
C PHE A 222 -10.24 16.00 7.87
N HIS A 223 -10.52 15.72 6.60
CA HIS A 223 -11.60 16.36 5.84
C HIS A 223 -12.70 15.34 5.57
N PHE A 224 -13.83 15.43 6.27
CA PHE A 224 -15.00 14.57 6.06
C PHE A 224 -15.93 15.26 5.06
N ALA A 225 -15.60 15.14 3.78
CA ALA A 225 -16.31 15.81 2.69
C ALA A 225 -17.79 15.38 2.64
N MET A 226 -18.08 14.10 2.95
CA MET A 226 -19.45 13.59 3.02
C MET A 226 -20.35 14.32 4.04
N HIS A 227 -19.78 14.86 5.11
CA HIS A 227 -20.50 15.58 6.17
C HIS A 227 -20.23 17.08 6.17
N GLY A 228 -19.30 17.56 5.33
CA GLY A 228 -18.87 18.96 5.31
C GLY A 228 -18.13 19.40 6.57
N THR A 229 -17.55 18.46 7.32
CA THR A 229 -16.92 18.72 8.63
C THR A 229 -15.42 18.45 8.59
N TRP A 230 -14.68 19.16 9.42
CA TRP A 230 -13.23 19.01 9.57
C TRP A 230 -12.87 18.69 11.02
N TYR A 231 -11.89 17.82 11.20
CA TYR A 231 -11.40 17.42 12.51
C TYR A 231 -9.88 17.48 12.53
N ALA A 232 -9.29 17.86 13.65
CA ALA A 232 -7.85 17.82 13.84
C ALA A 232 -7.52 17.10 15.16
N THR A 233 -6.47 16.29 15.14
CA THR A 233 -5.97 15.58 16.32
C THR A 233 -4.46 15.59 16.35
N GLN A 234 -3.85 15.11 17.43
CA GLN A 234 -2.45 14.68 17.36
C GLN A 234 -2.28 13.58 16.30
N ASN A 235 -1.13 13.51 15.61
CA ASN A 235 -0.84 12.44 14.66
C ASN A 235 -0.30 11.16 15.36
N LEU A 236 0.20 11.30 16.58
CA LEU A 236 0.76 10.21 17.38
C LEU A 236 -0.34 9.26 17.87
N CYS A 237 -0.24 7.98 17.51
CA CYS A 237 -1.05 6.93 18.11
C CYS A 237 -0.48 6.53 19.48
N PRO A 238 -1.24 6.65 20.59
CA PRO A 238 -0.73 6.40 21.94
C PRO A 238 -0.39 4.93 22.22
N HIS A 239 -0.88 3.99 21.40
CA HIS A 239 -0.65 2.55 21.60
C HIS A 239 0.82 2.14 21.40
N LYS A 240 1.42 2.51 20.26
CA LYS A 240 2.84 2.22 19.96
C LYS A 240 3.71 3.48 19.78
N ARG A 241 3.12 4.66 19.96
CA ARG A 241 3.78 5.96 19.85
C ARG A 241 4.35 6.21 18.45
N ASP A 242 3.59 5.81 17.44
CA ASP A 242 3.90 6.04 16.02
C ASP A 242 3.07 7.21 15.46
N MET A 243 3.67 8.04 14.61
CA MET A 243 3.04 9.20 13.96
C MET A 243 2.20 8.80 12.73
N VAL A 244 1.11 8.06 12.96
CA VAL A 244 0.39 7.34 11.88
C VAL A 244 -1.10 7.67 11.76
N LEU A 245 -1.68 8.46 12.66
CA LEU A 245 -3.13 8.67 12.69
C LEU A 245 -3.67 9.43 11.47
N ALA A 246 -2.90 10.35 10.90
CA ALA A 246 -3.25 11.03 9.65
C ALA A 246 -3.46 10.06 8.48
N ARG A 247 -2.86 8.86 8.54
CA ARG A 247 -3.03 7.77 7.55
C ARG A 247 -4.04 6.71 7.99
N GLY A 248 -4.76 6.98 9.08
CA GLY A 248 -5.77 6.09 9.62
C GLY A 248 -7.00 6.01 8.73
N LEU A 249 -7.77 4.94 8.93
CA LEU A 249 -9.06 4.77 8.26
C LEU A 249 -10.09 5.63 8.99
N THR A 250 -10.54 6.69 8.34
CA THR A 250 -11.66 7.52 8.76
C THR A 250 -12.97 6.77 8.58
N GLY A 251 -13.96 7.10 9.39
CA GLY A 251 -15.30 6.55 9.23
C GLY A 251 -16.21 6.94 10.38
N ASP A 252 -17.31 6.23 10.49
CA ASP A 252 -18.32 6.39 11.52
C ASP A 252 -18.42 5.12 12.37
N LEU A 253 -18.70 5.27 13.66
CA LEU A 253 -19.13 4.20 14.54
C LEU A 253 -20.34 4.67 15.34
N ASP A 254 -21.51 4.16 15.00
CA ASP A 254 -22.78 4.47 15.65
C ASP A 254 -23.06 5.99 15.75
N GLY A 255 -22.70 6.75 14.70
CA GLY A 255 -22.84 8.20 14.62
C GLY A 255 -21.64 9.00 15.14
N ILE A 256 -20.59 8.33 15.64
CA ILE A 256 -19.37 8.97 16.12
C ILE A 256 -18.31 8.96 15.01
N PRO A 257 -17.86 10.14 14.53
CA PRO A 257 -16.77 10.23 13.57
C PRO A 257 -15.47 9.77 14.23
N LYS A 258 -14.73 8.90 13.55
CA LYS A 258 -13.55 8.25 14.11
C LYS A 258 -12.40 8.13 13.13
N VAL A 259 -11.22 7.88 13.70
CA VAL A 259 -10.04 7.41 12.98
C VAL A 259 -9.53 6.11 13.59
N ALA A 260 -9.30 5.10 12.74
CA ALA A 260 -8.68 3.85 13.15
C ALA A 260 -7.18 3.86 12.78
N CYS A 261 -6.31 3.64 13.77
CA CYS A 261 -4.87 3.52 13.57
C CYS A 261 -4.56 2.45 12.49
N PRO A 262 -3.75 2.75 11.47
CA PRO A 262 -3.52 1.83 10.36
C PRO A 262 -2.78 0.56 10.80
N HIS A 263 -1.95 0.64 11.84
CA HIS A 263 -1.12 -0.47 12.31
C HIS A 263 -1.92 -1.47 13.16
N HIS A 264 -2.62 -0.99 14.19
CA HIS A 264 -3.19 -1.84 15.24
C HIS A 264 -4.71 -1.69 15.40
N LYS A 265 -5.35 -0.90 14.54
CA LYS A 265 -6.81 -0.72 14.46
C LYS A 265 -7.48 -0.19 15.74
N LYS A 266 -6.71 0.37 16.69
CA LYS A 266 -7.26 1.19 17.79
C LYS A 266 -8.04 2.35 17.17
N GLN A 267 -9.25 2.57 17.65
CA GLN A 267 -10.20 3.53 17.07
C GLN A 267 -10.37 4.69 18.03
N PHE A 268 -10.27 5.92 17.54
CA PHE A 268 -10.38 7.12 18.34
C PHE A 268 -11.49 8.02 17.79
N SER A 269 -12.31 8.57 18.68
CA SER A 269 -13.27 9.61 18.34
C SER A 269 -12.54 10.86 17.86
N LEU A 270 -12.95 11.42 16.73
CA LEU A 270 -12.41 12.67 16.20
C LEU A 270 -13.00 13.91 16.89
N GLU A 271 -14.10 13.73 17.63
CA GLU A 271 -14.73 14.78 18.41
C GLU A 271 -14.12 14.88 19.81
N THR A 272 -14.07 13.75 20.53
CA THR A 272 -13.67 13.71 21.94
C THR A 272 -12.24 13.21 22.16
N GLY A 273 -11.67 12.50 21.19
CA GLY A 273 -10.36 11.87 21.33
C GLY A 273 -10.35 10.53 22.07
N GLU A 274 -11.50 10.08 22.59
CA GLU A 274 -11.60 8.83 23.36
C GLU A 274 -11.36 7.59 22.50
N CYS A 275 -10.70 6.58 23.06
CA CYS A 275 -10.54 5.28 22.44
C CYS A 275 -11.86 4.50 22.46
N LEU A 276 -12.45 4.29 21.29
CA LEU A 276 -13.71 3.56 21.10
C LEU A 276 -13.53 2.03 21.16
N THR A 277 -12.29 1.55 21.20
CA THR A 277 -11.97 0.11 21.31
C THR A 277 -11.91 -0.41 22.74
N GLY A 278 -12.15 0.44 23.75
CA GLY A 278 -12.24 0.04 25.17
C GLY A 278 -10.93 0.00 25.95
N ASP A 279 -9.81 0.32 25.31
CA ASP A 279 -8.52 0.50 25.98
C ASP A 279 -8.42 1.91 26.60
N PRO A 280 -7.63 2.10 27.68
CA PRO A 280 -7.47 3.38 28.37
C PRO A 280 -6.51 4.32 27.61
N TYR A 281 -6.79 4.56 26.32
CA TYR A 281 -6.07 5.50 25.48
C TYR A 281 -6.97 6.68 25.12
N SER A 282 -6.37 7.83 24.92
CA SER A 282 -7.02 9.01 24.36
C SER A 282 -6.03 9.76 23.48
N ILE A 283 -6.55 10.60 22.60
CA ILE A 283 -5.79 11.51 21.75
C ILE A 283 -6.30 12.93 21.95
N GLN A 284 -5.41 13.91 21.81
CA GLN A 284 -5.85 15.31 21.77
C GLN A 284 -6.60 15.62 20.48
N THR A 285 -7.69 16.38 20.60
CA THR A 285 -8.44 16.98 19.49
C THR A 285 -8.26 18.49 19.49
N PHE A 286 -8.28 19.10 18.30
CA PHE A 286 -8.09 20.54 18.11
C PHE A 286 -9.24 21.11 17.29
N PRO A 287 -9.82 22.27 17.69
CA PRO A 287 -10.86 22.92 16.90
C PRO A 287 -10.37 23.30 15.50
N VAL A 288 -11.19 23.02 14.50
CA VAL A 288 -10.96 23.40 13.11
C VAL A 288 -12.04 24.35 12.64
N LYS A 289 -11.67 25.35 11.83
CA LYS A 289 -12.63 26.20 11.11
C LYS A 289 -12.15 26.43 9.68
N VAL A 290 -13.11 26.71 8.81
CA VAL A 290 -12.86 27.07 7.41
C VAL A 290 -13.39 28.48 7.18
N VAL A 291 -12.57 29.35 6.57
CA VAL A 291 -12.96 30.72 6.23
C VAL A 291 -12.60 30.95 4.77
N GLY A 292 -13.62 31.07 3.91
CA GLY A 292 -13.42 31.09 2.47
C GLY A 292 -12.89 29.74 1.97
N ASP A 293 -11.75 29.77 1.29
CA ASP A 293 -11.04 28.58 0.79
C ASP A 293 -9.94 28.08 1.73
N LYS A 294 -9.76 28.70 2.90
CA LYS A 294 -8.67 28.43 3.84
C LYS A 294 -9.10 27.68 5.07
N VAL A 295 -8.27 26.72 5.48
CA VAL A 295 -8.47 25.91 6.69
C VAL A 295 -7.59 26.45 7.81
N TYR A 296 -8.15 26.49 9.03
CA TYR A 296 -7.48 26.95 10.23
C TYR A 296 -7.65 25.94 11.36
N VAL A 297 -6.57 25.67 12.09
CA VAL A 297 -6.58 24.82 13.30
C VAL A 297 -6.21 25.67 14.50
N LYS A 298 -6.95 25.55 15.61
CA LYS A 298 -6.64 26.24 16.85
C LYS A 298 -5.61 25.42 17.64
N LEU A 299 -4.38 25.89 17.69
CA LEU A 299 -3.27 25.21 18.36
C LEU A 299 -2.68 26.10 19.47
N PRO A 300 -2.23 25.50 20.59
CA PRO A 300 -1.40 26.21 21.58
C PRO A 300 -0.01 26.53 21.00
N ALA A 301 0.79 27.26 21.76
CA ALA A 301 2.19 27.49 21.41
C ALA A 301 2.95 26.15 21.27
N GLN A 302 3.95 26.12 20.40
CA GLN A 302 4.65 24.88 20.01
C GLN A 302 5.35 24.19 21.19
N ASP A 303 5.91 24.97 22.10
CA ASP A 303 6.53 24.52 23.35
C ASP A 303 5.52 23.83 24.27
N ILE A 304 4.34 24.42 24.44
CA ILE A 304 3.25 23.87 25.28
C ILE A 304 2.74 22.52 24.72
N LEU A 305 2.62 22.40 23.40
CA LEU A 305 2.09 21.18 22.76
C LEU A 305 3.02 19.98 22.92
N LEU A 306 4.33 20.22 22.95
CA LEU A 306 5.36 19.20 23.14
C LEU A 306 5.38 18.65 24.57
N GLU A 307 5.06 19.48 25.56
CA GLU A 307 5.01 19.08 26.97
C GLU A 307 3.78 18.23 27.28
N ASN A 308 2.64 18.50 26.63
CA ASN A 308 1.35 18.01 27.13
C ASN A 308 0.86 16.67 26.60
N THR A 309 1.09 16.23 25.35
CA THR A 309 0.67 14.85 24.91
C THR A 309 1.02 14.45 23.47
N CYS A 310 1.66 15.30 22.66
CA CYS A 310 2.05 14.97 21.28
C CYS A 310 3.56 14.66 21.21
N ALA A 311 3.98 13.49 21.73
CA ALA A 311 5.39 13.13 21.96
C ALA A 311 6.36 13.62 20.86
N SER A 312 7.36 14.39 21.28
CA SER A 312 8.41 14.99 20.46
C SER A 312 9.22 13.99 19.64
N GLU A 313 9.67 14.41 18.46
CA GLU A 313 10.69 13.74 17.62
C GLU A 313 12.10 13.67 18.24
N ARG A 314 12.26 13.40 19.54
CA ARG A 314 13.61 13.20 20.12
C ARG A 314 14.12 11.80 19.76
N PRO A 315 15.20 11.65 18.96
CA PRO A 315 15.89 10.39 18.85
C PRO A 315 16.50 10.06 20.21
N CYS A 316 16.46 8.79 20.59
CA CYS A 316 17.04 8.24 21.81
C CYS A 316 18.59 8.26 21.78
N GLU A 317 19.23 9.39 21.50
CA GLU A 317 20.69 9.50 21.40
C GLU A 317 21.35 10.08 22.67
N SER A 318 20.60 10.66 23.62
CA SER A 318 21.20 11.40 24.75
C SER A 318 21.21 10.70 26.12
N LEU A 319 21.03 9.38 26.21
CA LEU A 319 21.08 8.67 27.51
C LEU A 319 21.98 7.42 27.52
N VAL A 320 22.89 7.27 26.55
CA VAL A 320 23.96 6.27 26.66
C VAL A 320 25.18 6.95 27.29
N GLU A 321 25.22 7.08 28.62
CA GLU A 321 26.51 7.21 29.28
C GLU A 321 27.26 5.87 29.10
N PRO A 322 28.53 5.88 28.65
CA PRO A 322 29.29 4.64 28.54
C PRO A 322 29.50 4.10 29.96
N MET A 323 28.98 2.91 30.23
CA MET A 323 29.33 2.15 31.44
C MET A 323 30.87 2.10 31.54
N LYS A 324 31.43 2.81 32.53
CA LYS A 324 32.84 2.68 32.89
C LYS A 324 33.09 1.23 33.28
N ALA A 325 33.91 0.53 32.50
CA ALA A 325 34.45 -0.76 32.88
C ALA A 325 35.26 -0.57 34.18
N GLY A 326 34.71 -1.09 35.28
CA GLY A 326 35.44 -1.22 36.54
C GLY A 326 36.45 -2.36 36.44
N VAL A 327 37.69 -2.03 36.81
CA VAL A 327 38.83 -2.94 37.02
C VAL A 327 38.54 -3.95 38.11
#